data_AF-A0A821YUJ4-F1
#
_entry.id   AF-A0A821YUJ4-F1
#
_cell.length_a   1.000
_cell.length_b   1.000
_cell.length_c   1.000
_cell.angle_alpha   90.00
_cell.angle_beta   90.00
_cell.angle_gamma   90.00
#
_symmetry.space_group_name_H-M   'P 1'
#
loop_
_entity.id
_entity.type
_entity.pdbx_description
1 polymer ?
#
loop_
_entity_poly.entity_id
_entity_poly.type
_entity_poly.pdbx_seq_one_letter_code
_entity_poly.pdbx_strand_id
1 'polypeptide(L)' 'MPKEFIDESAYVCVLNACSHSGLVAIARSIFNNISIKTDIIYTTMIDCLSRAAVFDEAQQLIDQFERDHMPVWSMY' A
#
# COMPACT_ATOMS: atom_id res chain seq x y z
N MET A 1 -6.82 -21.74 16.68
CA MET A 1 -5.52 -21.34 16.10
C MET A 1 -5.42 -19.83 16.21
N PRO A 2 -4.42 -19.27 16.90
CA PRO A 2 -4.27 -17.82 16.91
C PRO A 2 -3.96 -17.40 15.47
N LYS A 3 -4.82 -16.59 14.86
CA LYS A 3 -4.45 -15.83 13.67
C LYS A 3 -3.30 -14.93 14.13
N GLU A 4 -2.09 -15.24 13.71
CA GLU A 4 -0.94 -14.36 13.87
C GLU A 4 -1.35 -13.00 13.30
N PHE A 5 -1.66 -12.05 14.17
CA PHE A 5 -1.88 -10.66 13.80
C PHE A 5 -0.51 -10.14 13.38
N ILE A 6 -0.19 -10.25 12.10
CA ILE A 6 0.97 -9.58 11.55
C ILE A 6 0.73 -8.08 11.76
N ASP A 7 1.63 -7.46 12.52
CA ASP A 7 1.57 -6.06 12.86
C ASP A 7 1.76 -5.18 11.61
N GLU A 8 1.12 -4.03 11.57
CA GLU A 8 1.27 -3.04 10.48
C GLU A 8 2.75 -2.76 10.17
N SER A 9 3.58 -2.65 11.22
CA SER A 9 5.01 -2.40 11.07
C SER A 9 5.75 -3.51 10.33
N ALA A 10 5.31 -4.77 10.46
CA ALA A 10 5.91 -5.89 9.75
C ALA A 10 5.60 -5.80 8.25
N TYR A 11 4.37 -5.45 7.87
CA TYR A 11 4.01 -5.23 6.46
C TYR A 11 4.80 -4.07 5.86
N VAL A 12 4.87 -2.94 6.56
CA VAL A 12 5.64 -1.75 6.12
C VAL A 12 7.11 -2.09 5.93
N CYS A 13 7.71 -2.82 6.88
CA CYS A 13 9.11 -3.23 6.80
C CYS A 13 9.38 -4.09 5.55
N VAL A 14 8.51 -5.08 5.28
CA VAL A 14 8.67 -5.94 4.10
C VAL A 14 8.43 -5.18 2.79
N LEU A 15 7.43 -4.29 2.73
CA LEU A 15 7.18 -3.45 1.56
C LEU A 15 8.37 -2.52 1.28
N ASN A 16 8.95 -1.91 2.31
CA ASN A 16 10.13 -1.07 2.16
C ASN A 16 11.35 -1.87 1.69
N ALA A 17 11.56 -3.08 2.23
CA ALA A 17 12.62 -3.96 1.76
C ALA A 17 12.44 -4.34 0.27
N CYS A 18 11.19 -4.58 -0.15
CA CYS A 18 10.86 -4.85 -1.55
C CYS A 18 11.11 -3.61 -2.43
N SER A 19 10.77 -2.41 -1.95
CA SER A 19 11.02 -1.12 -2.62
C SER A 19 12.51 -0.91 -2.91
N HIS A 20 13.38 -1.12 -1.92
CA HIS A 20 14.83 -1.01 -2.10
C HIS A 20 15.41 -2.08 -3.04
N SER A 21 14.78 -3.25 -3.11
CA SER A 21 15.24 -4.38 -3.93
C SER A 21 14.61 -4.45 -5.31
N GLY A 22 13.69 -3.54 -5.65
CA GLY A 22 12.92 -3.57 -6.90
C GLY A 22 11.96 -4.74 -7.04
N LEU A 23 11.58 -5.39 -5.93
CA LEU A 23 10.75 -6.61 -5.90
C LEU A 23 9.25 -6.28 -5.91
N VAL A 24 8.82 -5.52 -6.93
CA VAL A 24 7.44 -4.99 -7.03
C VAL A 24 6.38 -6.09 -7.01
N ALA A 25 6.63 -7.21 -7.69
CA ALA A 25 5.67 -8.31 -7.74
C ALA A 25 5.38 -8.91 -6.35
N ILE A 26 6.40 -9.01 -5.50
CA ILE A 26 6.28 -9.52 -4.13
C ILE A 26 5.55 -8.48 -3.28
N ALA A 27 5.94 -7.21 -3.38
CA ALA A 27 5.26 -6.11 -2.68
C ALA A 27 3.75 -6.09 -2.99
N ARG A 28 3.38 -6.22 -4.27
CA ARG A 28 1.99 -6.27 -4.73
C ARG A 28 1.24 -7.47 -4.16
N SER A 29 1.86 -8.65 -4.18
CA SER A 29 1.25 -9.85 -3.59
C SER A 29 0.97 -9.65 -2.11
N ILE A 30 1.93 -9.11 -1.35
CA ILE A 30 1.76 -8.86 0.08
C ILE A 30 0.67 -7.83 0.31
N PHE A 31 0.74 -6.68 -0.36
CA PHE A 31 -0.24 -5.60 -0.25
C PHE A 31 -1.67 -6.10 -0.51
N ASN A 32 -1.87 -6.92 -1.54
CA ASN A 32 -3.18 -7.48 -1.86
C ASN A 32 -3.72 -8.45 -0.80
N ASN A 33 -2.84 -9.13 -0.05
CA ASN A 33 -3.22 -10.03 1.04
C ASN A 33 -3.50 -9.30 2.37
N ILE A 34 -3.21 -8.00 2.48
CA ILE A 34 -3.53 -7.21 3.67
C ILE A 34 -5.03 -6.89 3.68
N SER A 35 -5.75 -7.42 4.67
CA SER A 35 -7.20 -7.21 4.81
C SER A 35 -7.59 -5.79 5.18
N ILE A 36 -6.82 -5.13 6.05
CA ILE A 36 -7.06 -3.76 6.48
C ILE A 36 -5.83 -2.94 6.08
N LYS A 37 -5.97 -2.13 5.03
CA LYS A 37 -4.92 -1.26 4.54
C LYS A 37 -5.09 0.11 5.20
N THR A 38 -4.13 0.47 6.01
CA THR A 38 -4.05 1.80 6.61
C THR A 38 -3.34 2.77 5.67
N ASP A 39 -3.40 4.05 6.00
CA ASP A 39 -2.73 5.13 5.25
C ASP A 39 -1.22 4.88 5.12
N ILE A 40 -0.61 4.33 6.17
CA ILE A 40 0.82 3.99 6.18
C ILE A 40 1.11 2.87 5.17
N ILE A 41 0.23 1.86 5.09
CA ILE A 41 0.39 0.76 4.13
C ILE A 41 0.19 1.25 2.69
N TYR A 42 -0.81 2.11 2.45
CA TYR A 42 -1.03 2.74 1.14
C TYR A 42 0.16 3.60 0.72
N THR A 43 0.60 4.53 1.56
CA THR A 43 1.73 5.43 1.26
C THR A 43 3.04 4.66 1.04
N THR A 44 3.29 3.61 1.81
CA THR A 44 4.47 2.74 1.61
C THR A 44 4.43 2.01 0.27
N MET A 45 3.24 1.51 -0.14
CA MET A 45 3.08 0.87 -1.45
C MET A 45 3.22 1.87 -2.61
N ILE A 46 2.68 3.08 -2.47
CA ILE A 46 2.82 4.16 -3.45
C ILE A 46 4.30 4.55 -3.62
N ASP A 47 5.06 4.70 -2.52
CA ASP A 47 6.50 4.93 -2.58
C ASP A 47 7.23 3.80 -3.29
N CYS A 48 6.90 2.54 -2.96
CA CYS A 48 7.47 1.36 -3.60
C CYS A 48 7.28 1.38 -5.12
N LEU A 49 6.07 1.69 -5.60
CA LEU A 49 5.77 1.76 -7.03
C LEU A 49 6.46 2.95 -7.70
N SER A 50 6.48 4.10 -7.02
CA SER A 50 7.12 5.32 -7.52
C SER A 50 8.62 5.12 -7.74
N ARG A 51 9.30 4.47 -6.80
CA ARG A 51 10.74 4.15 -6.89
C ARG A 51 11.05 3.12 -7.96
N ALA A 52 10.11 2.23 -8.26
CA ALA A 52 10.22 1.26 -9.34
C ALA A 52 9.77 1.81 -10.71
N ALA A 53 9.44 3.10 -10.80
CA ALA A 53 8.93 3.76 -12.00
C ALA A 53 7.63 3.15 -12.56
N VAL A 54 6.80 2.56 -11.69
CA VAL A 54 5.47 2.01 -12.03
C VAL A 54 4.40 3.06 -11.75
N PHE A 55 4.47 4.18 -12.47
CA PHE A 55 3.68 5.38 -12.16
C PHE A 55 2.18 5.21 -12.37
N ASP A 56 1.77 4.44 -13.38
CA ASP A 56 0.34 4.20 -13.65
C ASP A 56 -0.36 3.54 -12.46
N GLU A 57 0.29 2.56 -11.84
CA GLU A 57 -0.26 1.88 -10.66
C GLU A 57 -0.15 2.74 -9.40
N ALA A 58 0.94 3.50 -9.26
CA ALA A 58 1.09 4.45 -8.16
C ALA A 58 -0.06 5.48 -8.18
N GLN A 59 -0.40 6.00 -9.35
CA GLN A 59 -1.52 6.93 -9.51
C GLN A 59 -2.86 6.28 -9.19
N GLN A 60 -3.10 5.04 -9.64
CA GLN A 60 -4.33 4.31 -9.31
C GLN A 60 -4.51 4.13 -7.80
N LEU A 61 -3.43 3.88 -7.07
CA LEU A 61 -3.46 3.78 -5.60
C LEU A 61 -3.70 5.14 -4.94
N ILE A 62 -3.12 6.23 -5.48
CA ILE A 62 -3.38 7.59 -5.00
C ILE A 62 -4.87 7.92 -5.17
N ASP A 63 -5.43 7.68 -6.36
CA ASP A 63 -6.85 7.95 -6.63
C ASP A 63 -7.77 7.11 -5.73
N GLN A 64 -7.35 5.88 -5.41
CA GLN A 64 -8.09 5.03 -4.47
C GLN A 64 -8.01 5.56 -3.04
N PHE A 65 -6.82 5.94 -2.59
CA PHE A 65 -6.60 6.55 -1.28
C PHE A 65 -7.42 7.84 -1.13
N GLU A 66 -7.42 8.72 -2.13
CA GLU A 66 -8.22 9.93 -2.11
C GLU A 66 -9.73 9.66 -2.06
N ARG A 67 -10.23 8.65 -2.79
CA ARG A 67 -11.64 8.25 -2.73
C ARG A 67 -12.04 7.72 -1.35
N ASP A 68 -11.19 6.90 -0.74
CA ASP A 68 -11.44 6.30 0.56
C ASP A 68 -11.44 7.37 1.68
N HIS A 69 -10.69 8.45 1.48
CA HIS A 69 -10.53 9.56 2.44
C HIS A 69 -11.35 10.80 2.06
N MET A 70 -12.04 10.78 0.93
CA MET A 70 -12.87 11.88 0.48
C MET A 70 -14.01 12.06 1.49
N PRO A 71 -14.09 13.23 2.15
CA PRO A 71 -15.18 13.44 3.09
C PRO A 71 -16.51 13.49 2.34
N VAL A 72 -17.50 12.71 2.81
CA VAL A 72 -18.83 12.58 2.20
C VAL A 72 -19.51 13.93 1.92
N TRP A 73 -19.24 14.96 2.73
CA TRP A 73 -19.82 16.29 2.54
C TRP A 73 -19.27 17.04 1.32
N SER A 74 -18.13 16.62 0.75
CA SER A 74 -17.59 17.21 -0.47
C SER A 74 -18.36 16.82 -1.73
N MET A 75 -19.39 15.96 -1.61
CA MET A 75 -20.30 15.56 -2.69
C MET A 75 -21.61 16.37 -2.71
N TYR A 76 -21.73 17.41 -1.86
CA TYR A 76 -22.85 18.36 -1.79
C TYR A 76 -22.38 19.78 -2.12
#